data_AF-A0A914YP75-F1
#
_entry.id   AF-A0A914YP75-F1
#
_cell.length_a   1.000
_cell.length_b   1.000
_cell.length_c   1.000
_cell.angle_alpha   90.00
_cell.angle_beta   90.00
_cell.angle_gamma   90.00
#
_symmetry.space_group_name_H-M   'P 1'
#
loop_
_entity.id
_entity.type
_entity.pdbx_description
1 polymer ?
#
loop_
_entity_poly.entity_id
_entity_poly.type
_entity_poly.pdbx_seq_one_letter_code
_entity_poly.pdbx_strand_id
1 'polypeptide(L)' 'MPREHFLPSASADAFHGTHLRIGDVISLYALDTYNSNGRHEGFLSTLGLVDDRLLVAKDNGSLLSPPKNYRGK' A
#
# COMPACT_ATOMS: atom_id res chain seq x y z
N MET A 1 -10.63 28.97 -29.60
CA MET A 1 -9.88 28.07 -28.69
C MET A 1 -10.69 26.79 -28.51
N PRO A 2 -10.29 25.66 -29.10
CA PRO A 2 -11.02 24.40 -28.88
C PRO A 2 -10.72 23.88 -27.47
N ARG A 3 -11.76 23.45 -26.74
CA ARG A 3 -11.62 22.82 -25.42
C ARG A 3 -11.07 21.41 -25.62
N GLU A 4 -9.87 21.16 -25.11
CA GLU A 4 -9.33 19.81 -25.02
C GLU A 4 -10.16 19.01 -24.03
N HIS A 5 -10.93 18.05 -24.55
CA HIS A 5 -11.59 17.05 -23.74
C HIS A 5 -10.52 16.10 -23.21
N PHE A 6 -10.05 16.34 -21.99
CA PHE A 6 -9.28 15.36 -21.23
C PHE A 6 -10.19 14.15 -20.97
N LEU A 7 -10.09 13.14 -21.84
CA LEU A 7 -10.65 11.83 -21.54
C LEU A 7 -9.99 11.34 -20.25
N PRO A 8 -10.75 10.78 -19.28
CA PRO A 8 -10.13 10.03 -18.22
C PRO A 8 -9.42 8.87 -18.91
N SER A 9 -8.09 8.94 -19.00
CA SER A 9 -7.27 7.78 -19.30
C SER A 9 -7.40 6.86 -18.10
N ALA A 10 -8.53 6.16 -17.99
CA ALA A 10 -8.55 4.88 -17.32
C ALA A 10 -7.39 4.11 -17.93
N SER A 11 -6.41 3.77 -17.10
CA SER A 11 -5.16 3.11 -17.45
C SER A 11 -5.47 1.79 -18.15
N ALA A 12 -5.74 1.84 -19.45
CA ALA A 12 -6.06 0.67 -20.26
C ALA A 12 -4.86 -0.27 -20.39
N ASP A 13 -3.69 0.17 -19.93
CA ASP A 13 -2.45 -0.62 -19.87
C ASP A 13 -2.18 -1.24 -18.49
N ALA A 14 -3.09 -1.13 -17.53
CA ALA A 14 -2.89 -1.60 -16.15
C ALA A 14 -2.77 -3.13 -15.99
N PHE A 15 -2.93 -3.93 -17.04
CA PHE A 15 -3.05 -5.39 -16.92
C PHE A 15 -2.22 -6.24 -17.89
N HIS A 16 -1.35 -5.66 -18.74
CA HIS A 16 -0.52 -6.46 -19.65
C HIS A 16 0.93 -6.68 -19.18
N GLY A 17 1.30 -6.18 -18.00
CA GLY A 17 2.60 -6.46 -17.38
C GLY A 17 2.52 -6.48 -15.86
N THR A 18 3.17 -7.45 -15.24
CA THR A 18 3.30 -7.59 -13.77
C THR A 18 4.35 -6.65 -13.15
N HIS A 19 4.90 -5.74 -13.94
CA HIS A 19 5.91 -4.78 -13.51
C HIS A 19 5.25 -3.57 -12.85
N LEU A 20 5.83 -3.09 -11.76
CA LEU A 20 5.41 -1.86 -11.10
C LEU A 20 5.57 -0.66 -12.02
N ARG A 21 4.54 0.19 -12.10
CA ARG A 21 4.51 1.41 -12.92
C ARG A 21 4.26 2.64 -12.06
N ILE A 22 4.64 3.80 -12.62
CA ILE A 22 4.27 5.09 -12.03
C ILE A 22 2.74 5.22 -12.10
N GLY A 23 2.13 5.57 -10.96
CA GLY A 23 0.68 5.67 -10.83
C GLY A 23 0.02 4.47 -10.13
N ASP A 24 0.77 3.39 -9.89
CA ASP A 24 0.24 2.22 -9.20
C ASP A 24 -0.03 2.49 -7.71
N VAL A 25 -1.15 1.95 -7.22
CA VAL A 25 -1.49 1.96 -5.80
C VAL A 25 -0.98 0.67 -5.17
N ILE A 26 0.00 0.79 -4.28
CA ILE A 26 0.64 -0.35 -3.61
C ILE A 26 0.52 -0.26 -2.09
N SER A 27 0.87 -1.36 -1.42
CA SER A 27 1.09 -1.39 0.03
C SER A 27 2.50 -1.86 0.33
N LEU A 28 3.07 -1.36 1.43
CA LEU A 28 4.42 -1.72 1.86
C LEU A 28 4.35 -2.64 3.09
N TYR A 29 5.11 -3.73 3.07
CA TYR A 29 5.21 -4.72 4.15
C TYR A 29 6.64 -4.83 4.62
N ALA A 30 6.86 -4.61 5.92
CA ALA A 30 8.15 -4.79 6.56
C ALA A 30 8.33 -6.25 7.00
N LEU A 31 9.53 -6.79 6.80
CA LEU A 31 9.93 -8.11 7.25
C LEU A 31 11.30 -8.02 7.93
N ASP A 32 11.33 -8.24 9.24
CA ASP A 32 12.58 -8.39 9.99
C ASP A 32 12.92 -9.87 10.15
N THR A 33 13.97 -10.30 9.45
CA THR A 33 14.46 -11.68 9.42
C THR A 33 15.60 -11.95 10.39
N TYR A 34 16.18 -10.92 11.00
CA TYR A 34 17.44 -11.04 11.76
C TYR A 34 17.27 -10.90 13.27
N ASN A 35 16.07 -10.62 13.73
CA ASN A 35 15.79 -10.43 15.15
C ASN A 35 15.48 -11.76 15.86
N SER A 36 16.28 -12.10 16.86
CA SER A 36 16.10 -13.29 17.70
C SER A 36 14.99 -13.16 18.73
N ASN A 37 14.49 -11.94 18.99
CA ASN A 37 13.58 -11.62 20.08
C ASN A 37 12.12 -11.44 19.63
N GLY A 38 11.79 -11.91 18.43
CA GLY A 38 10.43 -11.93 17.91
C GLY A 38 10.31 -11.40 16.50
N ARG A 39 9.20 -11.72 15.84
CA ARG A 39 8.95 -11.36 14.45
C ARG A 39 8.47 -9.90 14.39
N HIS A 40 9.30 -9.00 13.89
CA HIS A 40 8.94 -7.61 13.65
C HIS A 40 8.51 -7.45 12.18
N GLU A 41 7.30 -7.88 11.87
CA GLU A 41 6.72 -7.78 10.53
C GLU A 41 5.36 -7.09 10.56
N GLY A 42 4.96 -6.52 9.43
CA GLY A 42 3.65 -5.89 9.29
C GLY A 42 3.59 -4.83 8.20
N PHE A 43 2.39 -4.28 7.99
CA PHE A 43 2.16 -3.25 7.00
C PHE A 43 2.47 -1.85 7.52
N LEU A 44 3.00 -0.99 6.64
CA LEU A 44 3.20 0.42 6.93
C LEU A 44 1.84 1.12 7.01
N SER A 45 1.61 1.90 8.07
CA SER A 45 0.35 2.59 8.33
C SER A 45 0.57 3.94 9.02
N THR A 46 -0.52 4.69 9.18
CA THR A 46 -0.57 5.96 9.91
C THR A 46 -1.41 5.80 11.18
N LEU A 47 -1.24 6.70 12.16
CA LEU A 47 -2.11 6.75 13.36
C LEU A 47 -3.41 7.52 13.14
N GLY A 48 -3.59 8.11 11.96
CA GLY A 48 -4.70 8.99 11.63
C GLY A 48 -4.26 10.07 10.65
N LEU A 49 -5.07 11.13 10.56
CA LEU A 49 -4.82 12.25 9.64
C LEU A 49 -3.97 13.37 10.24
N VAL A 50 -3.92 13.45 11.57
CA VAL A 50 -3.23 14.55 12.30
C VAL A 50 -1.78 14.19 12.60
N ASP A 51 -1.51 12.91 12.80
CA ASP A 51 -0.18 12.41 13.12
C ASP A 51 0.62 12.20 11.82
N ASP A 52 1.80 12.80 11.73
CA ASP A 52 2.69 12.74 10.57
C ASP A 52 3.63 11.53 10.60
N ARG A 53 3.59 10.74 11.67
CA ARG A 53 4.46 9.57 11.83
C ARG A 53 3.87 8.37 11.12
N LEU A 54 4.79 7.56 10.60
CA LEU A 54 4.50 6.26 10.03
C LEU A 54 4.90 5.19 11.04
N LEU A 55 4.13 4.10 11.08
CA LEU A 55 4.47 2.95 11.91
C LEU A 55 4.20 1.64 11.19
N VAL A 56 4.78 0.58 11.75
CA VAL A 56 4.43 -0.80 11.43
C VAL A 56 3.72 -1.38 12.64
N ALA A 57 2.44 -1.70 12.49
CA ALA A 57 1.66 -2.35 13.53
C ALA A 57 2.01 -3.84 13.55
N LYS A 58 2.78 -4.27 14.56
CA LYS A 58 3.10 -5.69 14.76
C LYS A 58 1.81 -6.50 14.94
N ASP A 59 1.81 -7.71 14.40
CA ASP A 59 0.71 -8.69 14.51
C ASP A 59 -0.65 -8.22 13.95
N ASN A 60 -0.72 -7.04 13.32
CA ASN A 60 -1.94 -6.54 12.70
C ASN A 60 -2.04 -7.04 11.25
N GLY A 61 -2.05 -8.36 11.06
CA GLY A 61 -2.15 -9.00 9.74
C GLY A 61 -0.81 -9.43 9.14
N SER A 62 -0.89 -10.19 8.05
CA SER A 62 0.23 -10.80 7.32
C SER A 62 -0.02 -10.74 5.81
N LEU A 63 0.96 -11.17 5.01
CA LEU A 63 0.83 -11.25 3.55
C LEU A 63 -0.35 -12.15 3.09
N LEU A 64 -0.73 -13.15 3.89
CA LEU A 64 -1.85 -14.06 3.58
C LEU A 64 -3.18 -13.58 4.18
N SER A 65 -3.12 -12.71 5.19
CA SER A 65 -4.29 -12.22 5.92
C SER A 65 -4.07 -10.74 6.27
N PRO A 66 -4.31 -9.82 5.33
CA PRO A 66 -4.07 -8.40 5.56
C PRO A 66 -4.95 -7.83 6.69
N PRO A 67 -4.54 -6.74 7.34
CA PRO A 67 -5.30 -6.11 8.43
C PRO A 67 -6.74 -5.80 8.03
N LYS A 68 -7.71 -5.88 8.97
CA LYS A 68 -9.13 -5.62 8.66
C LYS A 68 -9.38 -4.19 8.13
N ASN A 69 -8.55 -3.24 8.55
CA ASN A 69 -8.60 -1.83 8.20
C ASN A 69 -7.76 -1.48 6.95
N TYR A 70 -7.51 -2.44 6.04
CA TYR A 70 -6.65 -2.29 4.85
C TYR A 70 -7.13 -1.32 3.74
N ARG A 71 -8.15 -0.48 4.02
CA ARG A 71 -9.03 0.28 3.10
C ARG A 71 -10.35 -0.46 2.79
N GLY A 72 -11.43 -0.04 3.48
CA GLY A 72 -12.88 -0.24 3.23
C GLY A 72 -13.37 -1.65 2.83
N LYS A 73 -14.20 -2.35 3.61
CA LYS A 73 -15.33 -1.90 4.43
C LYS A 73 -15.14 -2.08 5.93
#